data_AF-V4V3N8-F1
#
_entry.id   AF-V4V3N8-F1
#
_cell.length_a   1.000
_cell.length_b   1.000
_cell.length_c   1.000
_cell.angle_alpha   90.00
_cell.angle_beta   90.00
_cell.angle_gamma   90.00
#
_symmetry.space_group_name_H-M   'P 1'
#
loop_
_entity.id
_entity.type
_entity.pdbx_description
1 polymer ?
#
loop_
_entity_poly.entity_id
_entity_poly.type
_entity_poly.pdbx_seq_one_letter_code
_entity_poly.pdbx_strand_id
1 'polypeptide(L)'
;MLIASNYDTRRNYEWRKFLEDAYLLFPNRLDILLELAEKVTQRDSGHAREFFCRAILMVGTNHPDSTQVWIKSTISDEKKLLFEGIKHFPSFFKLWLMLGQLEERFARFEDVREIYQKVLHNCQNCIPLWISLANVVEKIDGFSHAQNVYSHAKEVNPCNPELWAVEIDRCLENGKKNKAGLLMARALQECLASGVLWATYVCMVSDDQLEFVYSKAFSMSNNDTNVIVVVAALMSKNKNIEVARDWFEWVVKTDPDNGEFGVYTNEMSH
;
A
#
# COMPACT_ATOMS: atom_id res chain seq x y z
N MET A 1 2.07 -26.60 3.06
CA MET A 1 0.77 -26.98 3.64
C MET A 1 0.83 -26.69 5.13
N LEU A 2 -0.15 -25.94 5.68
CA LEU A 2 -0.66 -26.00 7.08
C LEU A 2 0.41 -26.17 8.18
N ILE A 3 0.82 -25.16 8.95
CA ILE A 3 0.09 -24.63 10.12
C ILE A 3 0.94 -23.53 10.78
N ALA A 4 0.36 -22.34 11.03
CA ALA A 4 0.52 -21.46 12.21
C ALA A 4 -0.03 -20.05 11.88
N SER A 5 -1.33 -19.75 11.81
CA SER A 5 -2.58 -20.27 12.38
C SER A 5 -2.87 -20.06 13.85
N ASN A 6 -1.98 -19.65 14.77
CA ASN A 6 -2.40 -19.71 16.19
C ASN A 6 -2.10 -18.56 17.16
N TYR A 7 -1.39 -17.49 16.80
CA TYR A 7 -1.26 -16.35 17.72
C TYR A 7 -1.79 -15.02 17.17
N ASP A 8 -1.57 -14.73 15.89
CA ASP A 8 -2.14 -13.53 15.24
C ASP A 8 -3.57 -13.75 14.73
N THR A 9 -3.86 -14.99 14.33
CA THR A 9 -5.21 -15.40 13.96
C THR A 9 -6.16 -15.32 15.13
N ARG A 10 -5.79 -15.55 16.39
CA ARG A 10 -6.79 -15.63 17.47
C ARG A 10 -7.40 -14.27 17.79
N ARG A 11 -6.58 -13.20 17.84
CA ARG A 11 -7.06 -11.83 18.10
C ARG A 11 -7.67 -11.20 16.85
N ASN A 12 -7.09 -11.40 15.66
CA ASN A 12 -7.73 -10.97 14.40
C ASN A 12 -9.00 -11.79 14.08
N TYR A 13 -9.09 -13.06 14.45
CA TYR A 13 -10.30 -13.89 14.25
C TYR A 13 -11.34 -13.59 15.32
N GLU A 14 -10.97 -13.36 16.58
CA GLU A 14 -11.91 -12.90 17.61
C GLU A 14 -12.42 -11.50 17.30
N TRP A 15 -11.57 -10.58 16.82
CA TRP A 15 -12.00 -9.23 16.40
C TRP A 15 -12.78 -9.25 15.09
N ARG A 16 -12.42 -10.09 14.12
CA ARG A 16 -13.17 -10.26 12.87
C ARG A 16 -14.50 -10.95 13.10
N LYS A 17 -14.53 -11.99 13.93
CA LYS A 17 -15.78 -12.63 14.37
C LYS A 17 -16.61 -11.66 15.19
N PHE A 18 -15.99 -10.83 16.02
CA PHE A 18 -16.68 -9.74 16.73
C PHE A 18 -17.24 -8.69 15.76
N LEU A 19 -16.52 -8.31 14.70
CA LEU A 19 -17.01 -7.39 13.67
C LEU A 19 -18.06 -8.04 12.77
N GLU A 20 -17.96 -9.33 12.47
CA GLU A 20 -18.95 -10.13 11.74
C GLU A 20 -20.22 -10.33 12.58
N ASP A 21 -20.07 -10.62 13.88
CA ASP A 21 -21.16 -10.71 14.86
C ASP A 21 -21.78 -9.33 15.10
N ALA A 22 -20.98 -8.27 15.19
CA ALA A 22 -21.44 -6.88 15.28
C ALA A 22 -22.09 -6.41 13.97
N TYR A 23 -21.69 -6.95 12.83
CA TYR A 23 -22.35 -6.74 11.54
C TYR A 23 -23.69 -7.49 11.47
N LEU A 24 -23.79 -8.70 12.05
CA LEU A 24 -25.06 -9.41 12.18
C LEU A 24 -26.03 -8.66 13.11
N LEU A 25 -25.52 -7.99 14.15
CA LEU A 25 -26.32 -7.21 15.10
C LEU A 25 -26.64 -5.79 14.60
N PHE A 26 -25.69 -5.15 13.92
CA PHE A 26 -25.77 -3.78 13.44
C PHE A 26 -25.28 -3.70 11.98
N PRO A 27 -26.02 -4.29 11.04
CA PRO A 27 -25.62 -4.34 9.62
C PRO A 27 -25.53 -2.95 8.98
N ASN A 28 -26.14 -1.97 9.63
CA ASN A 28 -26.30 -0.61 9.14
C ASN A 28 -25.38 0.43 9.79
N ARG A 29 -24.29 0.04 10.44
CA ARG A 29 -23.39 0.98 11.12
C ARG A 29 -22.14 1.25 10.27
N LEU A 30 -21.99 2.50 9.83
CA LEU A 30 -20.94 2.96 8.90
C LEU A 30 -19.53 2.59 9.38
N ASP A 31 -19.24 2.81 10.67
CA ASP A 31 -17.92 2.56 11.26
C ASP A 31 -17.51 1.08 11.14
N ILE A 32 -18.46 0.16 11.36
CA ILE A 32 -18.23 -1.30 11.29
C ILE A 32 -17.98 -1.73 9.84
N LEU A 33 -18.70 -1.14 8.89
CA LEU A 33 -18.53 -1.46 7.47
C LEU A 33 -17.20 -0.97 6.90
N LEU A 34 -16.77 0.24 7.27
CA LEU A 34 -15.48 0.77 6.82
C LEU A 34 -14.31 -0.03 7.41
N GLU A 35 -14.39 -0.41 8.68
CA GLU A 35 -13.37 -1.21 9.37
C GLU A 35 -13.32 -2.65 8.84
N LEU A 36 -14.48 -3.27 8.58
CA LEU A 36 -14.55 -4.58 7.89
C LEU A 36 -13.97 -4.51 6.49
N ALA A 37 -14.33 -3.47 5.72
CA ALA A 37 -13.87 -3.34 4.35
C ALA A 37 -12.35 -3.14 4.29
N GLU A 38 -11.78 -2.35 5.20
CA GLU A 38 -10.34 -2.18 5.36
C GLU A 38 -9.64 -3.51 5.72
N LYS A 39 -10.15 -4.27 6.70
CA LYS A 39 -9.55 -5.57 7.06
C LYS A 39 -9.69 -6.63 5.96
N VAL A 40 -10.77 -6.62 5.19
CA VAL A 40 -10.99 -7.57 4.09
C VAL A 40 -10.10 -7.26 2.88
N THR A 41 -9.60 -6.03 2.71
CA THR A 41 -8.63 -5.70 1.64
C THR A 41 -7.35 -6.53 1.70
N GLN A 42 -6.98 -7.02 2.88
CA GLN A 42 -5.76 -7.81 3.08
C GLN A 42 -5.84 -9.25 2.55
N ARG A 43 -7.03 -9.75 2.19
CA ARG A 43 -7.21 -11.15 1.75
C ARG A 43 -8.06 -11.32 0.50
N ASP A 44 -9.17 -10.59 0.38
CA ASP A 44 -10.14 -10.77 -0.70
C ASP A 44 -10.66 -9.44 -1.21
N SER A 45 -10.14 -9.03 -2.36
CA SER A 45 -10.51 -7.74 -2.97
C SER A 45 -11.98 -7.67 -3.43
N GLY A 46 -12.70 -8.79 -3.52
CA GLY A 46 -14.12 -8.83 -3.88
C GLY A 46 -15.04 -8.40 -2.73
N HIS A 47 -14.90 -9.07 -1.59
CA HIS A 47 -15.72 -8.78 -0.40
C HIS A 47 -15.42 -7.40 0.19
N ALA A 48 -14.16 -6.94 0.14
CA ALA A 48 -13.82 -5.58 0.59
C ALA A 48 -14.55 -4.51 -0.23
N ARG A 49 -14.69 -4.71 -1.54
CA ARG A 49 -15.46 -3.81 -2.41
C ARG A 49 -16.95 -3.84 -2.08
N GLU A 50 -17.50 -5.01 -1.78
CA GLU A 50 -18.90 -5.15 -1.37
C GLU A 50 -19.20 -4.35 -0.10
N PHE A 51 -18.36 -4.46 0.94
CA PHE A 51 -18.52 -3.71 2.18
C PHE A 51 -18.32 -2.20 1.98
N PHE A 52 -17.35 -1.77 1.15
CA PHE A 52 -17.18 -0.35 0.80
C PHE A 52 -18.36 0.21 0.00
N CYS A 53 -18.88 -0.52 -1.00
CA CYS A 53 -20.07 -0.13 -1.74
C CYS A 53 -21.29 -0.01 -0.83
N ARG A 54 -21.46 -0.93 0.13
CA ARG A 54 -22.53 -0.86 1.15
C ARG A 54 -22.38 0.33 2.10
N ALA A 55 -21.16 0.65 2.52
CA ALA A 55 -20.87 1.83 3.34
C ALA A 55 -21.28 3.12 2.62
N ILE A 56 -20.93 3.24 1.33
CA ILE A 56 -21.25 4.41 0.50
C ILE A 56 -22.76 4.53 0.26
N LEU A 57 -23.46 3.42 0.03
CA LEU A 57 -24.91 3.40 -0.18
C LEU A 57 -25.73 3.79 1.06
N MET A 58 -25.23 3.51 2.27
CA MET A 58 -25.92 3.90 3.50
C MET A 58 -25.78 5.37 3.86
N VAL A 59 -24.66 5.99 3.49
CA VAL A 59 -24.54 7.46 3.59
C VAL A 59 -25.47 8.13 2.57
N GLY A 60 -25.81 7.43 1.46
CA GLY A 60 -26.66 7.93 0.39
C GLY A 60 -28.17 7.64 0.50
N THR A 61 -28.62 6.58 1.19
CA THR A 61 -30.04 6.18 1.21
C THR A 61 -30.50 5.54 2.54
N ASN A 62 -31.66 5.97 3.04
CA ASN A 62 -32.28 5.51 4.30
C ASN A 62 -32.98 4.12 4.22
N HIS A 63 -32.65 3.23 3.28
CA HIS A 63 -33.40 1.98 3.09
C HIS A 63 -32.54 0.68 3.19
N PRO A 64 -32.76 -0.14 4.24
CA PRO A 64 -32.00 -1.39 4.50
C PRO A 64 -32.25 -2.56 3.53
N ASP A 65 -33.38 -2.60 2.83
CA ASP A 65 -33.84 -3.78 2.08
C ASP A 65 -33.13 -3.97 0.72
N SER A 66 -32.41 -2.95 0.26
CA SER A 66 -31.61 -2.99 -0.98
C SER A 66 -30.22 -3.60 -0.78
N THR A 67 -29.96 -4.31 0.32
CA THR A 67 -28.61 -4.84 0.63
C THR A 67 -28.40 -6.28 0.14
N GLN A 68 -29.47 -7.07 -0.03
CA GLN A 68 -29.39 -8.51 -0.35
C GLN A 68 -29.47 -8.81 -1.86
N VAL A 69 -30.17 -7.99 -2.64
CA VAL A 69 -30.29 -8.18 -4.11
C VAL A 69 -28.99 -7.78 -4.85
N TRP A 70 -28.15 -6.96 -4.21
CA TRP A 70 -27.10 -6.19 -4.87
C TRP A 70 -25.69 -6.79 -4.71
N ILE A 71 -25.54 -7.82 -3.86
CA ILE A 71 -24.30 -8.63 -3.75
C ILE A 71 -24.05 -9.45 -5.03
N LYS A 72 -25.09 -9.68 -5.84
CA LYS A 72 -25.03 -10.40 -7.13
C LYS A 72 -24.84 -9.48 -8.34
N SER A 73 -24.49 -8.21 -8.14
CA SER A 73 -24.51 -7.24 -9.23
C SER A 73 -23.41 -7.53 -10.25
N THR A 74 -23.79 -7.60 -11.52
CA THR A 74 -22.87 -7.83 -12.64
C THR A 74 -21.85 -6.70 -12.77
N ILE A 75 -20.76 -6.90 -13.52
CA ILE A 75 -19.69 -5.88 -13.66
C ILE A 75 -20.24 -4.55 -14.23
N SER A 76 -21.35 -4.60 -14.98
CA SER A 76 -22.05 -3.41 -15.47
C SER A 76 -22.70 -2.58 -14.36
N ASP A 77 -23.03 -3.19 -13.23
CA ASP A 77 -23.68 -2.54 -12.10
C ASP A 77 -22.63 -1.92 -11.16
N GLU A 78 -21.46 -2.57 -11.01
CA GLU A 78 -20.32 -2.04 -10.23
C GLU A 78 -19.84 -0.68 -10.78
N LYS A 79 -19.70 -0.55 -12.09
CA LYS A 79 -19.32 0.73 -12.73
C LYS A 79 -20.35 1.84 -12.49
N LYS A 80 -21.64 1.52 -12.56
CA LYS A 80 -22.72 2.50 -12.30
C LYS A 80 -22.69 2.98 -10.85
N LEU A 81 -22.53 2.05 -9.90
CA LEU A 81 -22.44 2.35 -8.47
C LEU A 81 -21.23 3.25 -8.15
N LEU A 82 -20.08 2.98 -8.75
CA LEU A 82 -18.90 3.84 -8.59
C LEU A 82 -19.16 5.25 -9.12
N PHE A 83 -19.82 5.40 -10.28
CA PHE A 83 -20.17 6.72 -10.80
C PHE A 83 -21.18 7.48 -9.92
N GLU A 84 -22.17 6.79 -9.34
CA GLU A 84 -23.09 7.40 -8.39
C GLU A 84 -22.34 7.84 -7.12
N GLY A 85 -21.50 6.97 -6.56
CA GLY A 85 -20.66 7.31 -5.40
C GLY A 85 -19.75 8.51 -5.66
N ILE A 86 -19.12 8.55 -6.84
CA ILE A 86 -18.27 9.67 -7.28
C ILE A 86 -19.07 10.97 -7.42
N LYS A 87 -20.31 10.91 -7.93
CA LYS A 87 -21.18 12.08 -8.06
C LYS A 87 -21.50 12.70 -6.70
N HIS A 88 -21.66 11.87 -5.67
CA HIS A 88 -21.90 12.33 -4.30
C HIS A 88 -20.62 12.71 -3.55
N PHE A 89 -19.51 12.01 -3.80
CA PHE A 89 -18.24 12.18 -3.09
C PHE A 89 -17.05 12.36 -4.06
N PRO A 90 -17.01 13.46 -4.83
CA PRO A 90 -15.98 13.65 -5.86
C PRO A 90 -14.56 13.81 -5.31
N SER A 91 -14.41 14.22 -4.04
CA SER A 91 -13.11 14.41 -3.36
C SER A 91 -12.55 13.12 -2.75
N PHE A 92 -13.30 12.02 -2.74
CA PHE A 92 -12.88 10.78 -2.10
C PHE A 92 -12.06 9.92 -3.10
N PHE A 93 -10.74 10.05 -3.04
CA PHE A 93 -9.81 9.45 -3.99
C PHE A 93 -9.92 7.92 -4.13
N LYS A 94 -10.33 7.20 -3.07
CA LYS A 94 -10.41 5.73 -3.06
C LYS A 94 -11.45 5.20 -4.04
N LEU A 95 -12.56 5.92 -4.23
CA LEU A 95 -13.58 5.58 -5.24
C LEU A 95 -13.01 5.63 -6.65
N TRP A 96 -12.20 6.64 -6.93
CA TRP A 96 -11.55 6.81 -8.22
C TRP A 96 -10.50 5.73 -8.48
N LEU A 97 -9.72 5.35 -7.47
CA LEU A 97 -8.80 4.20 -7.55
C LEU A 97 -9.54 2.90 -7.86
N MET A 98 -10.68 2.66 -7.20
CA MET A 98 -11.51 1.48 -7.48
C MET A 98 -12.04 1.48 -8.91
N LEU A 99 -12.48 2.64 -9.42
CA LEU A 99 -12.92 2.79 -10.80
C LEU A 99 -11.80 2.52 -11.81
N GLY A 100 -10.60 3.06 -11.56
CA GLY A 100 -9.46 2.80 -12.43
C GLY A 100 -9.03 1.34 -12.42
N GLN A 101 -8.96 0.70 -11.24
CA GLN A 101 -8.70 -0.73 -11.12
C GLN A 101 -9.75 -1.60 -11.84
N LEU A 102 -11.01 -1.16 -11.86
CA LEU A 102 -12.07 -1.84 -12.59
C LEU A 102 -11.85 -1.76 -14.10
N GLU A 103 -11.55 -0.58 -14.65
CA GLU A 103 -11.27 -0.40 -16.08
C GLU A 103 -9.94 -1.04 -16.52
N GLU A 104 -8.94 -1.11 -15.64
CA GLU A 104 -7.69 -1.83 -15.89
C GLU A 104 -7.94 -3.33 -16.18
N ARG A 105 -8.94 -3.95 -15.53
CA ARG A 105 -9.32 -5.35 -15.81
C ARG A 105 -9.89 -5.53 -17.22
N PHE A 106 -10.50 -4.48 -17.76
CA PHE A 106 -11.00 -4.45 -19.12
C PHE A 106 -9.94 -4.04 -20.14
N ALA A 107 -8.68 -3.89 -19.70
CA ALA A 107 -7.55 -3.44 -20.52
C ALA A 107 -7.79 -2.08 -21.20
N ARG A 108 -8.63 -1.22 -20.59
CA ARG A 108 -8.91 0.14 -21.08
C ARG A 108 -8.00 1.15 -20.40
N PHE A 109 -6.71 1.04 -20.66
CA PHE A 109 -5.70 1.82 -19.95
C PHE A 109 -5.77 3.32 -20.30
N GLU A 110 -6.15 3.67 -21.52
CA GLU A 110 -6.33 5.06 -21.96
C GLU A 110 -7.47 5.76 -21.20
N ASP A 111 -8.61 5.07 -21.01
CA ASP A 111 -9.74 5.58 -20.24
C ASP A 111 -9.34 5.81 -18.78
N VAL A 112 -8.58 4.87 -18.19
CA VAL A 112 -8.08 4.98 -16.81
C VAL A 112 -7.16 6.20 -16.65
N ARG A 113 -6.25 6.41 -17.61
CA ARG A 113 -5.35 7.56 -17.61
C ARG A 113 -6.15 8.86 -17.60
N GLU A 114 -7.15 8.99 -18.46
CA GLU A 114 -7.99 10.20 -18.49
C GLU A 114 -8.74 10.42 -17.18
N ILE A 115 -9.29 9.35 -16.60
CA ILE A 115 -9.99 9.40 -15.32
C ILE A 115 -9.04 9.90 -14.24
N TYR A 116 -7.87 9.29 -14.08
CA TYR A 116 -6.90 9.68 -13.06
C TYR A 116 -6.39 11.12 -13.26
N GLN A 117 -6.12 11.55 -14.48
CA GLN A 117 -5.72 12.94 -14.76
C GLN A 117 -6.82 13.94 -14.36
N LYS A 118 -8.08 13.66 -14.70
CA LYS A 118 -9.23 14.50 -14.31
C LYS A 118 -9.36 14.58 -12.79
N VAL A 119 -9.16 13.47 -12.09
CA VAL A 119 -9.31 13.40 -10.62
C VAL A 119 -8.16 14.10 -9.92
N LEU A 120 -6.95 13.99 -10.44
CA LEU A 120 -5.79 14.65 -9.85
C LEU A 120 -5.92 16.17 -9.84
N HIS A 121 -6.69 16.78 -10.75
CA HIS A 121 -7.01 18.21 -10.65
C HIS A 121 -7.77 18.56 -9.35
N ASN A 122 -8.62 17.65 -8.86
CA ASN A 122 -9.40 17.82 -7.64
C ASN A 122 -8.68 17.28 -6.39
N CYS A 123 -7.85 16.23 -6.53
CA CYS A 123 -7.20 15.51 -5.45
C CYS A 123 -5.68 15.44 -5.65
N GLN A 124 -5.03 16.61 -5.71
CA GLN A 124 -3.59 16.76 -5.99
C GLN A 124 -2.69 16.12 -4.92
N ASN A 125 -3.14 16.05 -3.67
CA ASN A 125 -2.34 15.56 -2.55
C ASN A 125 -2.39 14.04 -2.34
N CYS A 126 -3.08 13.31 -3.22
CA CYS A 126 -3.26 11.88 -3.08
C CYS A 126 -2.11 11.09 -3.73
N ILE A 127 -1.16 10.62 -2.91
CA ILE A 127 0.01 9.86 -3.36
C ILE A 127 -0.36 8.53 -4.06
N PRO A 128 -1.27 7.70 -3.53
CA PRO A 128 -1.64 6.44 -4.20
C PRO A 128 -2.23 6.64 -5.60
N LEU A 129 -2.90 7.77 -5.84
CA LEU A 129 -3.45 8.11 -7.16
C LEU A 129 -2.36 8.48 -8.16
N TRP A 130 -1.34 9.24 -7.74
CA TRP A 130 -0.16 9.52 -8.56
C TRP A 130 0.61 8.25 -8.94
N ILE A 131 0.82 7.35 -7.97
CA ILE A 131 1.48 6.06 -8.21
C ILE A 131 0.68 5.23 -9.22
N SER A 132 -0.65 5.15 -9.03
CA SER A 132 -1.53 4.40 -9.93
C SER A 132 -1.52 4.99 -11.35
N LEU A 133 -1.52 6.32 -11.49
CA LEU A 133 -1.37 6.98 -12.78
C LEU A 133 -0.03 6.65 -13.44
N ALA A 134 1.08 6.73 -12.70
CA ALA A 134 2.39 6.43 -13.24
C ALA A 134 2.49 4.97 -13.73
N ASN A 135 1.90 4.02 -12.99
CA ASN A 135 1.83 2.61 -13.38
C ASN A 135 1.04 2.39 -14.68
N VAL A 136 -0.10 3.07 -14.84
CA VAL A 136 -0.90 3.00 -16.06
C VAL A 136 -0.17 3.63 -17.25
N VAL A 137 0.47 4.78 -17.04
CA VAL A 137 1.27 5.46 -18.08
C VAL A 137 2.44 4.59 -18.52
N GLU A 138 3.09 3.90 -17.59
CA GLU A 138 4.17 2.97 -17.92
C GLU A 138 3.72 1.79 -18.77
N LYS A 139 2.53 1.23 -18.51
CA LYS A 139 1.97 0.12 -19.30
C LYS A 139 1.69 0.52 -20.74
N ILE A 140 1.30 1.77 -20.99
CA ILE A 140 0.91 2.27 -22.33
C ILE A 140 2.12 2.84 -23.08
N ASP A 141 2.83 3.82 -22.49
CA ASP A 141 3.85 4.64 -23.16
C ASP A 141 5.28 4.33 -22.68
N GLY A 142 5.43 3.38 -21.75
CA GLY A 142 6.72 2.97 -21.21
C GLY A 142 7.26 3.86 -20.08
N PHE A 143 8.37 3.40 -19.50
CA PHE A 143 8.92 3.96 -18.27
C PHE A 143 9.28 5.45 -18.34
N SER A 144 9.79 5.94 -19.48
CA SER A 144 10.18 7.35 -19.61
C SER A 144 9.03 8.31 -19.37
N HIS A 145 7.82 7.95 -19.81
CA HIS A 145 6.64 8.79 -19.59
C HIS A 145 6.16 8.72 -18.14
N ALA A 146 6.28 7.56 -17.49
CA ALA A 146 5.99 7.44 -16.06
C ALA A 146 6.92 8.31 -15.20
N GLN A 147 8.19 8.47 -15.58
CA GLN A 147 9.12 9.38 -14.87
C GLN A 147 8.65 10.85 -14.91
N ASN A 148 8.00 11.28 -16.00
CA ASN A 148 7.43 12.62 -16.08
C ASN A 148 6.26 12.76 -15.10
N VAL A 149 5.43 11.72 -14.95
CA VAL A 149 4.36 11.68 -13.95
C VAL A 149 4.92 11.76 -12.53
N TYR A 150 5.95 10.97 -12.20
CA TYR A 150 6.62 11.04 -10.89
C TYR A 150 7.25 12.41 -10.63
N SER A 151 7.87 13.01 -11.63
CA SER A 151 8.47 14.35 -11.50
C SER A 151 7.40 15.38 -11.17
N HIS A 152 6.28 15.36 -11.89
CA HIS A 152 5.16 16.26 -11.62
C HIS A 152 4.50 15.99 -10.25
N ALA A 153 4.36 14.71 -9.87
CA ALA A 153 3.84 14.34 -8.55
C ALA A 153 4.67 14.91 -7.41
N LYS A 154 6.00 14.96 -7.56
CA LYS A 154 6.94 15.52 -6.57
C LYS A 154 6.95 17.04 -6.52
N GLU A 155 6.71 17.72 -7.65
CA GLU A 155 6.51 19.18 -7.68
C GLU A 155 5.27 19.58 -6.88
N VAL A 156 4.19 18.80 -7.00
CA VAL A 156 2.92 19.03 -6.29
C VAL A 156 3.00 18.58 -4.83
N ASN A 157 3.69 17.46 -4.55
CA ASN A 157 3.82 16.86 -3.23
C ASN A 157 5.30 16.77 -2.82
N PRO A 158 5.91 17.89 -2.40
CA PRO A 158 7.31 17.89 -1.97
C PRO A 158 7.49 17.06 -0.69
N CYS A 159 8.70 16.55 -0.49
CA CYS A 159 9.10 15.81 0.71
C CYS A 159 8.29 14.52 1.00
N ASN A 160 7.74 13.87 -0.03
CA ASN A 160 7.05 12.60 0.15
C ASN A 160 7.97 11.39 -0.13
N PRO A 161 8.32 10.58 0.88
CA PRO A 161 9.25 9.47 0.70
C PRO A 161 8.68 8.30 -0.10
N GLU A 162 7.36 8.10 -0.11
CA GLU A 162 6.70 6.99 -0.82
C GLU A 162 6.83 7.16 -2.34
N LEU A 163 6.63 8.38 -2.85
CA LEU A 163 6.83 8.69 -4.27
C LEU A 163 8.26 8.41 -4.73
N TRP A 164 9.24 8.77 -3.90
CA TRP A 164 10.66 8.51 -4.17
C TRP A 164 10.98 7.02 -4.15
N ALA A 165 10.51 6.29 -3.13
CA ALA A 165 10.75 4.86 -2.99
C ALA A 165 10.20 4.08 -4.20
N VAL A 166 8.95 4.35 -4.58
CA VAL A 166 8.32 3.68 -5.73
C VAL A 166 9.06 3.98 -7.04
N GLU A 167 9.44 5.24 -7.30
CA GLU A 167 10.19 5.56 -8.53
C GLU A 167 11.56 4.83 -8.58
N ILE A 168 12.23 4.71 -7.44
CA ILE A 168 13.52 4.02 -7.31
C ILE A 168 13.35 2.52 -7.56
N ASP A 169 12.35 1.89 -6.96
CA ASP A 169 12.05 0.47 -7.16
C ASP A 169 11.74 0.17 -8.63
N ARG A 170 10.90 1.00 -9.26
CA ARG A 170 10.60 0.89 -10.70
C ARG A 170 11.85 1.13 -11.58
N CYS A 171 12.78 1.99 -11.17
CA CYS A 171 14.08 2.13 -11.85
C CYS A 171 14.93 0.86 -11.75
N LEU A 172 14.95 0.21 -10.58
CA LEU A 172 15.71 -1.00 -10.32
C LEU A 172 15.15 -2.18 -11.13
N GLU A 173 13.82 -2.34 -11.16
CA GLU A 173 13.14 -3.36 -11.97
C GLU A 173 13.42 -3.18 -13.47
N ASN A 174 13.49 -1.94 -13.95
CA ASN A 174 13.86 -1.62 -15.33
C ASN A 174 15.37 -1.69 -15.60
N GLY A 175 16.19 -2.17 -14.64
CA GLY A 175 17.63 -2.36 -14.78
C GLY A 175 18.48 -1.08 -14.74
N LYS A 176 17.88 0.08 -14.44
CA LYS A 176 18.54 1.40 -14.48
C LYS A 176 19.19 1.76 -13.14
N LYS A 177 20.11 0.92 -12.65
CA LYS A 177 20.76 1.06 -11.34
C LYS A 177 21.45 2.42 -11.12
N ASN A 178 22.13 2.95 -12.14
CA ASN A 178 22.80 4.26 -12.04
C ASN A 178 21.80 5.40 -11.80
N LYS A 179 20.62 5.36 -12.47
CA LYS A 179 19.57 6.35 -12.27
C LYS A 179 18.93 6.20 -10.89
N ALA A 180 18.68 4.96 -10.45
CA ALA A 180 18.17 4.69 -9.11
C ALA A 180 19.09 5.28 -8.04
N GLY A 181 20.42 5.12 -8.16
CA GLY A 181 21.38 5.71 -7.21
C GLY A 181 21.35 7.24 -7.18
N LEU A 182 21.20 7.90 -8.34
CA LEU A 182 21.08 9.35 -8.42
C LEU A 182 19.76 9.87 -7.83
N LEU A 183 18.65 9.17 -8.09
CA LEU A 183 17.35 9.49 -7.50
C LEU A 183 17.41 9.31 -5.98
N MET A 184 18.07 8.26 -5.52
CA MET A 184 18.20 7.98 -4.10
C MET A 184 19.00 9.03 -3.35
N ALA A 185 20.10 9.51 -3.93
CA ALA A 185 20.87 10.62 -3.36
C ALA A 185 20.03 11.90 -3.22
N ARG A 186 19.15 12.19 -4.19
CA ARG A 186 18.23 13.34 -4.12
C ARG A 186 17.11 13.12 -3.09
N ALA A 187 16.52 11.93 -3.07
CA ALA A 187 15.47 11.56 -2.12
C ALA A 187 15.96 11.73 -0.67
N LEU A 188 17.19 11.31 -0.37
CA LEU A 188 17.78 11.49 0.95
C LEU A 188 18.07 12.96 1.28
N GLN A 189 18.40 13.82 0.32
CA GLN A 189 18.58 15.26 0.58
C GLN A 189 17.28 15.94 0.99
N GLU A 190 16.16 15.56 0.38
CA GLU A 190 14.84 16.12 0.68
C GLU A 190 14.20 15.48 1.93
N CYS A 191 14.36 14.17 2.10
CA CYS A 191 13.68 13.35 3.10
C CYS A 191 14.68 12.58 3.98
N LEU A 192 15.56 13.31 4.68
CA LEU A 192 16.64 12.73 5.50
C LEU A 192 16.17 11.78 6.61
N ALA A 193 14.96 11.99 7.15
CA ALA A 193 14.44 11.25 8.29
C ALA A 193 13.60 10.01 7.93
N SER A 194 13.34 9.76 6.63
CA SER A 194 12.45 8.67 6.23
C SER A 194 13.15 7.31 6.32
N GLY A 195 12.68 6.44 7.23
CA GLY A 195 13.19 5.08 7.34
C GLY A 195 12.91 4.21 6.12
N VAL A 196 11.79 4.43 5.42
CA VAL A 196 11.46 3.70 4.18
C VAL A 196 12.53 3.94 3.10
N LEU A 197 12.99 5.19 2.96
CA LEU A 197 14.06 5.53 2.04
C LEU A 197 15.39 4.91 2.49
N TRP A 198 15.76 5.04 3.77
CA TRP A 198 16.98 4.40 4.24
C TRP A 198 16.98 2.88 4.07
N ALA A 199 15.82 2.23 4.24
CA ALA A 199 15.65 0.81 4.01
C ALA A 199 15.89 0.44 2.54
N THR A 200 15.31 1.18 1.59
CA THR A 200 15.59 0.96 0.15
C THR A 200 17.05 1.25 -0.20
N TYR A 201 17.68 2.25 0.43
CA TYR A 201 19.11 2.54 0.21
C TYR A 201 19.99 1.35 0.57
N VAL A 202 19.74 0.77 1.73
CA VAL A 202 20.51 -0.35 2.28
C VAL A 202 20.45 -1.56 1.33
N CYS A 203 19.29 -1.82 0.73
CA CYS A 203 19.13 -2.87 -0.29
C CYS A 203 19.91 -2.61 -1.60
N MET A 204 20.21 -1.35 -1.93
CA MET A 204 20.90 -0.99 -3.19
C MET A 204 22.42 -1.06 -3.09
N VAL A 205 22.95 -1.01 -1.87
CA VAL A 205 24.39 -0.85 -1.60
C VAL A 205 25.08 -2.22 -1.58
N SER A 206 26.34 -2.25 -2.00
CA SER A 206 27.19 -3.44 -1.93
C SER A 206 27.55 -3.80 -0.49
N ASP A 207 27.79 -5.09 -0.21
CA ASP A 207 28.13 -5.59 1.13
C ASP A 207 29.28 -4.81 1.80
N ASP A 208 30.30 -4.40 1.03
CA ASP A 208 31.46 -3.64 1.52
C ASP A 208 31.13 -2.30 2.19
N GLN A 209 30.01 -1.69 1.81
CA GLN A 209 29.58 -0.38 2.32
C GLN A 209 28.36 -0.50 3.25
N LEU A 210 27.86 -1.72 3.47
CA LEU A 210 26.64 -1.99 4.22
C LEU A 210 26.72 -1.46 5.65
N GLU A 211 27.84 -1.72 6.35
CA GLU A 211 28.06 -1.30 7.74
C GLU A 211 28.02 0.21 7.93
N PHE A 212 28.66 0.93 7.01
CA PHE A 212 28.67 2.38 7.03
C PHE A 212 27.27 2.94 6.78
N VAL A 213 26.54 2.37 5.84
CA VAL A 213 25.22 2.86 5.43
C VAL A 213 24.15 2.60 6.47
N TYR A 214 24.06 1.40 7.07
CA TYR A 214 23.05 1.18 8.10
C TYR A 214 23.35 1.97 9.37
N SER A 215 24.64 2.16 9.73
CA SER A 215 25.02 2.96 10.90
C SER A 215 24.57 4.42 10.73
N LYS A 216 24.71 4.94 9.50
CA LYS A 216 24.19 6.25 9.13
C LYS A 216 22.66 6.26 9.09
N ALA A 217 22.02 5.20 8.62
CA ALA A 217 20.57 5.10 8.62
C ALA A 217 20.01 5.15 10.05
N PHE A 218 20.60 4.46 11.03
CA PHE A 218 20.15 4.48 12.42
C PHE A 218 20.25 5.86 13.06
N SER A 219 21.34 6.59 12.80
CA SER A 219 21.50 7.94 13.33
C SER A 219 20.54 8.95 12.70
N MET A 220 20.18 8.77 11.43
CA MET A 220 19.31 9.71 10.70
C MET A 220 17.82 9.39 10.83
N SER A 221 17.44 8.12 10.96
CA SER A 221 16.04 7.65 11.01
C SER A 221 15.51 7.42 12.42
N ASN A 222 16.27 7.75 13.48
CA ASN A 222 15.90 7.49 14.88
C ASN A 222 15.51 6.03 15.14
N ASN A 223 16.25 5.08 14.56
CA ASN A 223 15.98 3.64 14.67
C ASN A 223 14.58 3.23 14.17
N ASP A 224 14.20 3.68 12.97
CA ASP A 224 12.97 3.23 12.33
C ASP A 224 12.98 1.70 12.13
N THR A 225 11.89 1.07 12.56
CA THR A 225 11.71 -0.38 12.52
C THR A 225 11.90 -0.97 11.12
N ASN A 226 11.53 -0.23 10.06
CA ASN A 226 11.67 -0.68 8.68
C ASN A 226 13.14 -0.87 8.27
N VAL A 227 14.03 0.03 8.72
CA VAL A 227 15.48 -0.08 8.45
C VAL A 227 16.06 -1.30 9.14
N ILE A 228 15.67 -1.51 10.40
CA ILE A 228 16.15 -2.60 11.25
C ILE A 228 15.82 -3.96 10.62
N VAL A 229 14.61 -4.09 10.07
CA VAL A 229 14.13 -5.32 9.39
C VAL A 229 14.92 -5.62 8.13
N VAL A 230 15.15 -4.60 7.30
CA VAL A 230 15.93 -4.78 6.06
C VAL A 230 17.36 -5.18 6.36
N VAL A 231 18.00 -4.53 7.35
CA VAL A 231 19.35 -4.88 7.78
C VAL A 231 19.40 -6.31 8.31
N ALA A 232 18.44 -6.71 9.16
CA ALA A 232 18.36 -8.06 9.69
C ALA A 232 18.15 -9.10 8.57
N ALA A 233 17.32 -8.81 7.57
CA ALA A 233 17.10 -9.68 6.42
C ALA A 233 18.36 -9.85 5.55
N LEU A 234 19.15 -8.80 5.35
CA LEU A 234 20.43 -8.88 4.65
C LEU A 234 21.47 -9.68 5.44
N MET A 235 21.55 -9.48 6.75
CA MET A 235 22.46 -10.23 7.64
C MET A 235 22.13 -11.73 7.66
N SER A 236 20.84 -12.09 7.60
CA SER A 236 20.40 -13.48 7.45
C SER A 236 20.89 -14.09 6.13
N LYS A 237 20.89 -13.34 5.02
CA LYS A 237 21.44 -13.82 3.74
C LYS A 237 22.96 -14.03 3.80
N ASN A 238 23.66 -13.21 4.58
CA ASN A 238 25.11 -13.30 4.79
C ASN A 238 25.51 -14.34 5.87
N LYS A 239 24.61 -15.29 6.20
CA LYS A 239 24.79 -16.41 7.14
C LYS A 239 24.98 -16.03 8.61
N ASN A 240 24.69 -14.80 9.00
CA ASN A 240 24.76 -14.38 10.40
C ASN A 240 23.37 -14.44 11.06
N ILE A 241 22.85 -15.66 11.20
CA ILE A 241 21.44 -15.93 11.58
C ILE A 241 21.17 -15.53 13.04
N GLU A 242 22.13 -15.73 13.94
CA GLU A 242 21.97 -15.40 15.36
C GLU A 242 21.79 -13.91 15.57
N VAL A 243 22.64 -13.09 14.93
CA VAL A 243 22.52 -11.63 14.98
C VAL A 243 21.22 -11.19 14.32
N ALA A 244 20.85 -11.76 13.18
CA ALA A 244 19.57 -11.42 12.55
C ALA A 244 18.38 -11.67 13.49
N ARG A 245 18.37 -12.79 14.21
CA ARG A 245 17.30 -13.14 15.16
C ARG A 245 17.18 -12.14 16.30
N ASP A 246 18.29 -11.72 16.90
CA ASP A 246 18.28 -10.72 17.98
C ASP A 246 17.67 -9.39 17.52
N TRP A 247 17.94 -9.00 16.27
CA TRP A 247 17.39 -7.81 15.65
C TRP A 247 15.89 -7.95 15.37
N PHE A 248 15.41 -9.10 14.89
CA PHE A 248 13.96 -9.35 14.75
C PHE A 248 13.24 -9.37 16.10
N GLU A 249 13.83 -9.97 17.13
CA GLU A 249 13.27 -9.94 18.48
C GLU A 249 13.20 -8.51 19.03
N TRP A 250 14.17 -7.67 18.72
CA TRP A 250 14.15 -6.26 19.10
C TRP A 250 13.05 -5.47 18.36
N VAL A 251 12.87 -5.73 17.07
CA VAL A 251 11.79 -5.16 16.25
C VAL A 251 10.42 -5.48 16.84
N VAL A 252 10.15 -6.75 17.14
CA VAL A 252 8.88 -7.21 17.71
C VAL A 252 8.58 -6.55 19.07
N LYS A 253 9.62 -6.22 19.85
CA LYS A 253 9.46 -5.50 21.12
C LYS A 253 9.17 -4.01 20.93
N THR A 254 9.71 -3.42 19.86
CA THR A 254 9.66 -1.96 19.64
C THR A 254 8.37 -1.55 18.92
N ASP A 255 7.91 -2.35 17.96
CA ASP A 255 6.64 -2.13 17.24
C ASP A 255 5.91 -3.47 17.00
N PRO A 256 4.98 -3.86 17.89
CA PRO A 256 4.22 -5.09 17.75
C PRO A 256 3.15 -5.07 16.64
N ASP A 257 2.78 -3.88 16.14
CA ASP A 257 1.61 -3.69 15.26
C ASP A 257 1.96 -3.69 13.77
N ASN A 258 3.24 -3.60 13.41
CA ASN A 258 3.68 -3.61 12.02
C ASN A 258 3.66 -5.05 11.46
N GLY A 259 2.60 -5.36 10.71
CA GLY A 259 2.21 -6.71 10.29
C GLY A 259 3.18 -7.44 9.34
N GLU A 260 4.23 -6.77 8.85
CA GLU A 260 5.25 -7.37 7.99
C GLU A 260 6.20 -8.31 8.76
N PHE A 261 6.30 -8.22 10.09
CA PHE A 261 7.24 -9.01 10.91
C PHE A 261 6.89 -10.48 11.06
N GLY A 262 5.61 -10.84 10.93
CA GLY A 262 5.16 -12.24 10.99
C GLY A 262 5.70 -13.09 9.84
N VAL A 263 6.08 -12.49 8.72
CA VAL A 263 6.61 -13.21 7.54
C VAL A 263 8.08 -13.58 7.76
N TYR A 264 8.91 -12.61 8.15
CA TYR A 264 10.36 -12.81 8.31
C TYR A 264 10.72 -13.71 9.50
N THR A 265 9.97 -13.65 10.59
CA THR A 265 10.20 -14.52 11.77
C THR A 265 9.87 -15.99 11.49
N ASN A 266 8.84 -16.26 10.68
CA ASN A 266 8.48 -17.62 10.28
C ASN A 266 9.50 -18.21 9.29
N GLU A 267 10.02 -17.41 8.35
CA GLU A 267 11.04 -17.86 7.39
C GLU A 267 12.38 -18.23 8.05
N MET A 268 12.73 -17.63 9.19
CA MET A 268 13.98 -17.94 9.92
C MET A 268 13.86 -19.07 10.95
N SER A 269 12.64 -19.56 11.19
CA SER A 269 12.38 -20.68 12.10
C SER A 269 12.51 -22.06 11.43
N HIS A 270 12.80 -22.10 10.12
CA HIS A 270 12.94 -23.30 9.30
C HIS A 270 14.36 -23.52 8.77
#